data_AF-A0A962EQ93-F1
#
_entry.id   AF-A0A962EQ93-F1
#
_cell.length_a   1.000
_cell.length_b   1.000
_cell.length_c   1.000
_cell.angle_alpha   90.00
_cell.angle_beta   90.00
_cell.angle_gamma   90.00
#
_symmetry.space_group_name_H-M   'P 1'
#
loop_
_entity.id
_entity.type
_entity.pdbx_description
1 polymer ?
#
loop_
_entity_poly.entity_id
_entity_poly.type
_entity_poly.pdbx_seq_one_letter_code
_entity_poly.pdbx_strand_id
1 'polypeptide(L)' 'TANTMATVSEAIGLALPYSAGAPAPYEIRDSFCMTAGEQVMELIKMNLRPRDIVTRKALENAATVVAASGGSTNAGL' A
#
# COMPACT_ATOMS: atom_id res chain seq x y z
N THR A 1 7.90 -10.60 -6.90
CA THR A 1 6.61 -9.95 -7.24
C THR A 1 5.74 -9.67 -6.03
N ALA A 2 5.28 -10.65 -5.25
CA ALA A 2 4.32 -10.42 -4.15
C ALA A 2 4.76 -9.34 -3.15
N ASN A 3 5.91 -9.50 -2.50
CA ASN A 3 6.42 -8.51 -1.54
C ASN A 3 6.68 -7.15 -2.21
N THR A 4 7.15 -7.12 -3.46
CA THR A 4 7.32 -5.87 -4.22
C THR A 4 6.01 -5.13 -4.41
N MET A 5 4.92 -5.84 -4.77
CA MET A 5 3.63 -5.18 -4.97
C MET A 5 2.96 -4.79 -3.65
N ALA A 6 3.22 -5.54 -2.58
CA ALA A 6 2.79 -5.17 -1.25
C ALA A 6 3.47 -3.86 -0.81
N THR A 7 4.80 -3.72 -0.97
CA THR A 7 5.50 -2.46 -0.65
C THR A 7 5.08 -1.32 -1.57
N VAL A 8 4.81 -1.59 -2.85
CA VAL A 8 4.21 -0.60 -3.77
C VAL A 8 2.86 -0.12 -3.28
N SER A 9 1.98 -1.01 -2.78
CA SER A 9 0.66 -0.61 -2.28
C SER A 9 0.73 0.38 -1.10
N GLU A 10 1.73 0.24 -0.22
CA GLU A 10 2.02 1.23 0.82
C GLU A 10 2.58 2.53 0.21
N ALA A 11 3.54 2.43 -0.71
CA ALA A 11 4.22 3.58 -1.31
C ALA A 11 3.28 4.49 -2.14
N ILE A 12 2.26 3.91 -2.78
CA ILE A 12 1.22 4.68 -3.49
C ILE A 12 0.09 5.18 -2.56
N GLY A 13 0.09 4.80 -1.29
CA GLY A 13 -0.88 5.24 -0.29
C GLY A 13 -2.21 4.46 -0.27
N LEU A 14 -2.28 3.27 -0.87
CA LEU A 14 -3.49 2.44 -0.87
C LEU A 14 -3.54 1.40 0.24
N ALA A 15 -2.38 1.04 0.79
CA ALA A 15 -2.28 0.18 1.97
C ALA A 15 -1.90 0.99 3.20
N LEU A 16 -2.34 0.54 4.37
CA LEU A 16 -1.97 1.17 5.64
C LEU A 16 -0.46 1.05 5.86
N PRO A 17 0.18 2.06 6.48
CA PRO A 17 1.58 1.98 6.85
C PRO A 17 1.87 0.69 7.64
N TYR A 18 2.98 0.03 7.31
CA TYR A 18 3.48 -1.22 7.91
C TYR A 18 2.69 -2.50 7.58
N SER A 19 1.56 -2.41 6.88
CA SER A 19 0.71 -3.58 6.61
C SER A 19 1.35 -4.61 5.67
N ALA A 20 2.26 -4.21 4.78
CA ALA A 20 3.00 -5.10 3.89
C ALA A 20 4.17 -5.83 4.57
N GLY A 21 4.61 -5.34 5.75
CA GLY A 21 5.72 -5.93 6.50
C GLY A 21 5.31 -7.02 7.50
N ALA A 22 4.02 -7.10 7.85
CA ALA A 22 3.51 -8.05 8.83
C ALA A 22 3.55 -9.49 8.31
N PRO A 23 4.28 -10.43 8.96
CA PRO A 23 4.26 -11.83 8.57
C PRO A 23 2.86 -12.43 8.63
N ALA A 24 2.54 -13.28 7.65
CA ALA A 24 1.22 -13.90 7.53
C ALA A 24 0.69 -14.63 8.79
N PRO A 25 1.50 -15.36 9.58
CA PRO A 25 0.98 -16.09 10.74
C PRO A 25 0.80 -15.21 11.99
N TYR A 26 1.12 -13.92 11.95
CA TYR A 26 1.06 -13.06 13.14
C TYR A 26 -0.32 -12.41 13.28
N GLU A 27 -0.87 -12.44 14.50
CA GLU A 27 -2.17 -11.85 14.84
C GLU A 27 -2.24 -10.34 14.57
N ILE A 28 -1.09 -9.64 14.55
CA ILE A 28 -1.04 -8.21 14.19
C ILE A 28 -1.64 -7.94 12.79
N ARG A 29 -1.64 -8.94 11.90
CA ARG A 29 -2.26 -8.83 10.58
C ARG A 29 -3.77 -8.68 10.66
N ASP A 30 -4.42 -9.31 11.63
CA ASP A 30 -5.87 -9.18 11.85
C ASP A 30 -6.23 -7.78 12.35
N SER A 31 -5.34 -7.16 13.14
CA SER A 31 -5.52 -5.77 13.55
C SER A 31 -5.48 -4.81 12.36
N PHE A 32 -4.56 -5.01 11.40
CA PHE A 32 -4.54 -4.22 10.17
C PHE A 32 -5.80 -4.40 9.33
N CYS A 33 -6.40 -5.59 9.29
CA CYS A 33 -7.67 -5.83 8.62
C CYS A 33 -8.80 -4.99 9.23
N MET A 34 -8.88 -4.95 10.57
CA MET A 34 -9.89 -4.14 11.27
C MET A 34 -9.67 -2.64 11.02
N THR A 35 -8.43 -2.15 11.19
CA THR A 35 -8.09 -0.74 10.93
C THR A 35 -8.31 -0.35 9.47
N ALA A 36 -8.09 -1.26 8.51
CA ALA A 36 -8.38 -0.99 7.10
C ALA A 36 -9.88 -0.77 6.87
N GLY A 37 -10.73 -1.55 7.56
CA GLY A 37 -12.18 -1.35 7.54
C GLY A 37 -12.58 0.03 8.09
N GLU A 38 -12.05 0.42 9.24
CA GLU A 38 -12.27 1.75 9.84
C GLU A 38 -11.82 2.86 8.89
N GLN A 39 -10.61 2.74 8.33
CA GLN A 39 -10.05 3.72 7.42
C GLN A 39 -10.91 3.88 6.16
N VAL A 40 -11.39 2.78 5.56
CA VAL A 40 -12.22 2.87 4.34
C VAL A 40 -13.52 3.63 4.60
N MET A 41 -14.12 3.46 5.79
CA MET A 41 -15.33 4.20 6.16
C MET A 41 -15.05 5.69 6.30
N GLU A 42 -13.89 6.07 6.85
CA GLU A 42 -13.46 7.47 6.90
C GLU A 42 -13.20 8.05 5.50
N LEU A 43 -12.56 7.30 4.59
CA LEU A 43 -12.35 7.74 3.20
C LEU A 43 -13.67 7.98 2.47
N ILE A 44 -14.68 7.12 2.70
CA ILE A 44 -16.04 7.29 2.16
C ILE A 44 -16.67 8.59 2.68
N LYS A 45 -16.59 8.86 3.99
CA LYS A 45 -17.11 10.11 4.58
C LYS A 45 -16.45 11.35 3.96
N MET A 46 -15.15 11.27 3.66
CA MET A 46 -14.40 12.35 3.01
C MET A 46 -14.58 12.42 1.48
N ASN A 47 -15.30 11.46 0.88
CA ASN A 47 -15.38 11.26 -0.57
C ASN A 47 -13.99 11.24 -1.25
N LEU A 48 -12.99 10.67 -0.55
CA LEU A 48 -11.62 10.51 -1.08
C LEU A 48 -11.56 9.23 -1.91
N ARG A 49 -11.19 9.35 -3.19
CA ARG A 49 -11.21 8.25 -4.15
C ARG A 49 -9.80 7.79 -4.47
N PRO A 50 -9.61 6.57 -4.98
CA PRO A 50 -8.28 6.08 -5.38
C PRO A 50 -7.54 7.01 -6.35
N ARG A 51 -8.25 7.70 -7.26
CA ARG A 51 -7.64 8.67 -8.19
C ARG A 51 -7.07 9.92 -7.51
N ASP A 52 -7.57 10.25 -6.32
CA ASP A 52 -7.12 11.39 -5.53
C ASP A 52 -5.84 11.04 -4.75
N ILE A 53 -5.65 9.74 -4.48
CA ILE A 53 -4.49 9.19 -3.76
C ILE A 53 -3.37 8.81 -4.75
N VAL A 54 -3.71 8.04 -5.79
CA VAL A 54 -2.78 7.55 -6.81
C VAL A 54 -2.52 8.64 -7.85
N THR A 55 -1.72 9.60 -7.44
CA THR A 55 -1.23 10.69 -8.29
C THR A 55 0.06 10.28 -9.01
N ARG A 56 0.50 11.10 -9.98
CA ARG A 56 1.84 10.94 -10.59
C ARG A 56 2.94 10.88 -9.51
N LYS A 57 2.83 11.69 -8.46
CA LYS A 57 3.82 11.72 -7.38
C LYS A 57 3.82 10.42 -6.57
N ALA A 58 2.64 9.82 -6.35
CA ALA A 58 2.53 8.52 -5.70
C ALA A 58 3.22 7.42 -6.53
N LEU A 59 3.06 7.46 -7.85
CA LEU A 59 3.74 6.52 -8.76
C LEU A 59 5.27 6.72 -8.77
N GLU A 60 5.75 7.97 -8.74
CA GLU A 60 7.19 8.28 -8.61
C GLU A 60 7.75 7.76 -7.27
N ASN A 61 6.99 7.88 -6.18
CA ASN A 61 7.37 7.32 -4.89
C ASN A 61 7.46 5.78 -4.97
N ALA A 62 6.48 5.11 -5.58
CA ALA A 62 6.52 3.66 -5.76
C ALA A 62 7.71 3.20 -6.60
N ALA A 63 8.01 3.87 -7.71
CA ALA A 63 9.19 3.57 -8.52
C ALA A 63 10.49 3.73 -7.72
N THR A 64 10.57 4.77 -6.88
CA THR A 64 11.72 4.99 -5.98
C THR A 64 11.87 3.86 -4.98
N VAL A 65 10.77 3.41 -4.36
CA VAL A 65 10.78 2.29 -3.40
C VAL A 65 11.18 0.98 -4.07
N VAL A 66 10.64 0.68 -5.25
CA VAL A 66 11.00 -0.52 -6.03
C VAL A 66 12.49 -0.52 -6.37
N ALA A 67 13.03 0.61 -6.83
CA ALA A 67 14.45 0.73 -7.14
C ALA A 67 15.33 0.58 -5.90
N ALA A 68 14.95 1.22 -4.78
CA ALA A 68 15.69 1.15 -3.52
C ALA A 68 15.69 -0.25 -2.90
N SER A 69 14.58 -1.00 -3.03
CA SER A 69 14.44 -2.33 -2.45
C SER A 69 14.93 -3.47 -3.35
N GLY A 70 15.43 -3.17 -4.56
CA GLY A 70 15.74 -4.21 -5.56
C GLY A 70 14.51 -5.02 -5.99
N GLY A 71 13.37 -4.36 -6.13
CA GLY A 71 12.09 -4.98 -6.43
C GLY A 71 12.03 -5.68 -7.79
N SER A 72 11.02 -6.54 -7.95
CA SER A 72 10.78 -7.32 -9.16
C SER A 72 10.60 -6.45 -10.40
N THR A 73 11.16 -6.86 -11.55
CA THR A 73 10.92 -6.22 -12.86
C THR A 73 9.45 -6.19 -13.27
N ASN A 74 8.65 -7.16 -12.81
CA ASN A 74 7.20 -7.17 -12.98
C ASN A 74 6.48 -5.95 -12.41
N ALA A 75 7.11 -5.13 -11.56
CA ALA A 75 6.53 -3.87 -11.09
C ALA A 75 6.45 -2.78 -12.18
N GLY A 76 7.14 -2.96 -13.32
CA GLY A 76 7.07 -2.05 -14.47
C GLY A 76 6.03 -2.44 -15.53
N LEU A 77 5.23 -3.49 -15.28
CA LEU A 77 4.14 -3.95 -16.15
C LEU A 77 2.80 -3.42 -15.66
#